data_AF-A0A6M1M1K2-F1
#
_entry.id   AF-A0A6M1M1K2-F1
#
_cell.length_a   1.000
_cell.length_b   1.000
_cell.length_c   1.000
_cell.angle_alpha   90.00
_cell.angle_beta   90.00
_cell.angle_gamma   90.00
#
_symmetry.space_group_name_H-M   'P 1'
#
loop_
_entity.id
_entity.type
_entity.pdbx_description
1 polymer ?
#
loop_
_entity_poly.entity_id
_entity_poly.type
_entity_poly.pdbx_seq_one_letter_code
_entity_poly.pdbx_strand_id
1 'polypeptide(L)'
;MRAFESIKLNLKSADAEFLSFKSWLAAVTFVGEAVIVAEIKKRRHMACLLASTLGLPAPDMIKFELALKGMFRTDLVLGNDGQRRFGLIEFEDAEANSIFKRGAVQYRSWSPRLAHGFSQILDWAWIRSDHPNDSVPLAGFGGPIATSAYAVICGRDASLADDVERKRFKHRRDHLKVEGRPALVLTDDEMVRSMDDNLAAAKTWS
;
A
#
# COMPACT_ATOMS: atom_id res chain seq x y z
N MET A 1 15.04 -10.89 18.48
CA MET A 1 15.29 -10.32 17.13
C MET A 1 14.25 -9.23 16.91
N ARG A 2 14.61 -8.01 16.49
CA ARG A 2 13.59 -6.98 16.20
C ARG A 2 12.90 -7.36 14.89
N ALA A 3 11.58 -7.47 14.90
CA ALA A 3 10.80 -7.86 13.72
C ALA A 3 10.87 -6.80 12.61
N PHE A 4 10.97 -5.52 13.00
CA PHE A 4 11.11 -4.37 12.12
C PHE A 4 12.56 -3.91 11.98
N GLU A 5 12.88 -3.40 10.80
CA GLU A 5 14.10 -2.66 10.56
C GLU A 5 13.88 -1.18 10.89
N SER A 6 14.85 -0.57 11.57
CA SER A 6 14.83 0.88 11.79
C SER A 6 15.21 1.59 10.50
N ILE A 7 14.51 2.67 10.18
CA ILE A 7 14.84 3.53 9.04
C ILE A 7 14.76 4.99 9.46
N LYS A 8 15.64 5.82 8.91
CA LYS A 8 15.51 7.28 8.97
C LYS A 8 15.31 7.77 7.55
N LEU A 9 14.14 8.32 7.25
CA LEU A 9 13.84 8.83 5.91
C LEU A 9 14.91 9.83 5.47
N ASN A 10 15.56 9.53 4.34
CA ASN A 10 16.53 10.40 3.70
C ASN A 10 15.91 10.91 2.40
N LEU A 11 15.54 12.20 2.35
CA LEU A 11 14.80 12.75 1.21
C LEU A 11 15.59 12.73 -0.10
N LYS A 12 16.92 12.88 -0.05
CA LYS A 12 17.77 12.77 -1.25
C LYS A 12 17.75 11.36 -1.83
N SER A 13 17.78 10.35 -0.97
CA SER A 13 17.71 8.94 -1.38
C SER A 13 16.30 8.59 -1.86
N ALA A 14 15.27 9.06 -1.14
CA ALA A 14 13.87 8.90 -1.54
C ALA A 14 13.61 9.49 -2.93
N ASP A 15 14.15 10.67 -3.23
CA ASP A 15 14.03 11.33 -4.53
C ASP A 15 14.70 10.53 -5.65
N ALA A 16 15.95 10.11 -5.45
CA ALA A 16 16.67 9.30 -6.43
C ALA A 16 15.98 7.94 -6.68
N GLU A 17 15.55 7.27 -5.61
CA GLU A 17 14.82 6.00 -5.69
C GLU A 17 13.46 6.18 -6.38
N PHE A 18 12.71 7.22 -6.02
CA PHE A 18 11.41 7.53 -6.60
C PHE A 18 11.53 7.82 -8.09
N LEU A 19 12.50 8.64 -8.52
CA LEU A 19 12.76 8.89 -9.93
C LEU A 19 13.09 7.59 -10.67
N SER A 20 13.95 6.74 -10.09
CA SER A 20 14.26 5.42 -10.66
C SER A 20 13.02 4.53 -10.83
N PHE A 21 12.15 4.47 -9.81
CA PHE A 21 10.92 3.68 -9.88
C PHE A 21 9.92 4.25 -10.88
N LYS A 22 9.72 5.57 -10.87
CA LYS A 22 8.83 6.28 -11.80
C LYS A 22 9.25 6.04 -13.25
N SER A 23 10.55 6.13 -13.54
CA SER A 23 11.09 5.81 -14.88
C SER A 23 10.88 4.34 -15.25
N TRP A 24 11.13 3.41 -14.33
CA TRP A 24 10.90 1.99 -14.56
C TRP A 24 9.42 1.68 -14.83
N LEU A 25 8.51 2.19 -13.99
CA LEU A 25 7.07 1.97 -14.10
C LEU A 25 6.49 2.59 -15.38
N ALA A 26 7.06 3.71 -15.86
CA ALA A 26 6.68 4.33 -17.13
C ALA A 26 7.17 3.52 -18.35
N ALA A 27 8.24 2.73 -18.21
CA ALA A 27 8.76 1.88 -19.27
C ALA A 27 7.99 0.55 -19.42
N VAL A 28 7.16 0.18 -18.44
CA VAL A 28 6.33 -1.03 -18.47
C VAL A 28 4.84 -0.67 -18.51
N THR A 29 4.10 -1.21 -19.48
CA THR A 29 2.65 -0.96 -19.56
C THR A 29 1.90 -1.74 -18.49
N PHE A 30 2.18 -3.03 -18.37
CA PHE A 30 1.58 -3.93 -17.41
C PHE A 30 2.67 -4.81 -16.79
N VAL A 31 2.50 -5.18 -15.52
CA VAL A 31 3.52 -5.94 -14.78
C VAL A 31 2.88 -6.79 -13.67
N GLY A 32 3.41 -8.00 -13.48
CA GLY A 32 2.98 -8.91 -12.42
C GLY A 32 3.41 -8.46 -11.02
N GLU A 33 2.65 -8.88 -10.01
CA GLU A 33 2.83 -8.56 -8.58
C GLU A 33 4.26 -8.80 -8.09
N ALA A 34 4.81 -10.00 -8.33
CA ALA A 34 6.15 -10.36 -7.86
C ALA A 34 7.24 -9.41 -8.38
N VAL A 35 7.08 -8.90 -9.61
CA VAL A 35 8.05 -7.98 -10.22
C VAL A 35 7.92 -6.59 -9.62
N ILE A 36 6.70 -6.06 -9.50
CA ILE A 36 6.50 -4.70 -8.95
C ILE A 36 6.86 -4.63 -7.46
N VAL A 37 6.50 -5.65 -6.67
CA VAL A 37 6.90 -5.74 -5.26
C VAL A 37 8.42 -5.84 -5.13
N ALA A 38 9.10 -6.59 -6.01
CA ALA A 38 10.56 -6.67 -6.01
C ALA A 38 11.20 -5.30 -6.32
N GLU A 39 10.62 -4.50 -7.21
CA GLU A 39 11.09 -3.15 -7.49
C GLU A 39 10.87 -2.19 -6.31
N ILE A 40 9.75 -2.30 -5.60
CA ILE A 40 9.48 -1.50 -4.40
C ILE A 40 10.46 -1.88 -3.27
N LYS A 41 10.72 -3.18 -3.06
CA LYS A 41 11.67 -3.67 -2.04
C LYS A 41 13.09 -3.12 -2.21
N LYS A 42 13.52 -2.88 -3.46
CA LYS A 42 14.84 -2.30 -3.77
C LYS A 42 14.96 -0.80 -3.38
N ARG A 43 13.83 -0.14 -3.09
CA ARG A 43 13.70 1.32 -2.98
C ARG A 43 13.01 1.72 -1.69
N ARG A 44 13.70 1.48 -0.58
CA ARG A 44 13.13 1.57 0.77
C ARG A 44 12.80 3.00 1.18
N HIS A 45 13.61 3.97 0.80
CA HIS A 45 13.34 5.38 1.11
C HIS A 45 12.17 5.92 0.28
N MET A 46 12.02 5.47 -0.96
CA MET A 46 10.82 5.73 -1.76
C MET A 46 9.59 5.09 -1.12
N ALA A 47 9.66 3.83 -0.69
CA ALA A 47 8.53 3.14 -0.07
C ALA A 47 8.00 3.90 1.16
N CYS A 48 8.88 4.55 1.93
CA CYS A 48 8.49 5.40 3.06
C CYS A 48 7.62 6.61 2.69
N LEU A 49 7.61 7.06 1.43
CA LEU A 49 6.74 8.14 0.97
C LEU A 49 5.25 7.77 1.04
N LEU A 50 4.92 6.46 1.08
CA LEU A 50 3.54 5.98 1.24
C LEU A 50 2.97 6.24 2.63
N ALA A 51 3.81 6.49 3.63
CA ALA A 51 3.33 6.85 4.96
C ALA A 51 2.48 8.12 4.90
N SER A 52 2.95 9.16 4.18
CA SER A 52 2.21 10.41 4.00
C SER A 52 0.92 10.20 3.21
N THR A 53 0.92 9.33 2.19
CA THR A 53 -0.29 8.93 1.45
C THR A 53 -1.35 8.36 2.39
N LEU A 54 -0.92 7.57 3.39
CA LEU A 54 -1.75 6.98 4.44
C LEU A 54 -2.10 7.93 5.60
N GLY A 55 -1.68 9.20 5.54
CA GLY A 55 -1.88 10.16 6.63
C GLY A 55 -1.05 9.85 7.89
N LEU A 56 0.07 9.15 7.72
CA LEU A 56 1.00 8.80 8.78
C LEU A 56 2.18 9.79 8.82
N PRO A 57 2.82 9.98 9.99
CA PRO A 57 4.09 10.69 10.05
C PRO A 57 5.19 9.94 9.27
N ALA A 58 6.33 10.60 9.09
CA ALA A 58 7.51 9.95 8.52
C ALA A 58 7.84 8.68 9.34
N PRO A 59 7.97 7.52 8.67
CA PRO A 59 8.16 6.25 9.37
C PRO A 59 9.60 6.14 9.88
N ASP A 60 9.75 5.56 11.07
CA ASP A 60 11.04 5.16 11.66
C ASP A 60 11.22 3.63 11.71
N MET A 61 10.17 2.90 11.33
CA MET A 61 10.11 1.45 11.24
C MET A 61 9.59 1.04 9.86
N ILE A 62 10.23 0.03 9.27
CA ILE A 62 9.80 -0.57 8.01
C ILE A 62 9.96 -2.09 8.08
N LYS A 63 8.99 -2.82 7.51
CA LYS A 63 9.05 -4.26 7.37
C LYS A 63 8.33 -4.69 6.11
N PHE A 64 9.05 -5.38 5.22
CA PHE A 64 8.41 -6.17 4.17
C PHE A 64 8.03 -7.54 4.73
N GLU A 65 6.93 -8.10 4.22
CA GLU A 65 6.55 -9.49 4.50
C GLU A 65 6.36 -9.78 6.00
N LEU A 66 5.72 -8.85 6.73
CA LEU A 66 5.40 -9.07 8.14
C LEU A 66 4.34 -10.18 8.24
N ALA A 67 4.69 -11.26 8.93
CA ALA A 67 3.75 -12.32 9.25
C ALA A 67 2.80 -11.87 10.38
N LEU A 68 1.49 -12.03 10.15
CA LEU A 68 0.44 -11.76 11.13
C LEU A 68 -0.09 -13.10 11.65
N LYS A 69 0.31 -13.44 12.87
CA LYS A 69 -0.11 -14.66 13.58
C LYS A 69 0.16 -15.97 12.81
N GLY A 70 1.13 -15.95 11.90
CA GLY A 70 1.46 -17.09 11.02
C GLY A 70 0.36 -17.47 10.01
N MET A 71 -0.72 -16.68 9.92
CA MET A 71 -1.87 -16.94 9.04
C MET A 71 -1.82 -16.06 7.79
N PHE A 72 -1.49 -14.78 7.98
CA PHE A 72 -1.40 -13.82 6.88
C PHE A 72 -0.01 -13.20 6.82
N ARG A 73 0.27 -12.55 5.70
CA ARG A 73 1.50 -11.83 5.46
C ARG A 73 1.17 -10.56 4.70
N THR A 74 1.61 -9.41 5.22
CA THR A 74 1.51 -8.13 4.54
C THR A 74 2.64 -7.97 3.55
N ASP A 75 2.47 -7.27 2.44
CA ASP A 75 3.62 -6.94 1.59
C ASP A 75 4.54 -5.90 2.22
N LEU A 76 3.98 -4.81 2.75
CA LEU A 76 4.73 -3.73 3.37
C LEU A 76 4.00 -3.19 4.61
N VAL A 77 4.78 -3.01 5.67
CA VAL A 77 4.39 -2.26 6.86
C VAL A 77 5.34 -1.11 7.10
N LEU A 78 4.77 0.09 7.24
CA LEU A 78 5.45 1.31 7.66
C LEU A 78 4.97 1.69 9.05
N GLY A 79 5.87 2.03 9.95
CA GLY A 79 5.53 2.32 11.34
C GLY A 79 6.24 3.55 11.87
N ASN A 80 5.64 4.13 12.91
CA ASN A 80 6.29 5.10 13.78
C ASN A 80 6.29 4.57 15.22
N ASP A 81 7.46 4.37 15.82
CA ASP A 81 7.62 3.77 17.14
C ASP A 81 7.09 4.69 18.26
N GLY A 82 7.28 6.01 18.13
CA GLY A 82 6.78 6.96 19.12
C GLY A 82 5.25 7.01 19.22
N GLN A 83 4.57 7.09 18.07
CA GLN A 83 3.11 7.20 18.01
C GLN A 83 2.40 5.84 17.92
N ARG A 84 3.14 4.76 17.69
CA ARG A 84 2.62 3.40 17.46
C ARG A 84 1.53 3.35 16.39
N ARG A 85 1.70 4.14 15.34
CA ARG A 85 0.83 4.18 14.16
C ARG A 85 1.48 3.41 13.02
N PHE A 86 0.69 2.58 12.34
CA PHE A 86 1.19 1.69 11.30
C PHE A 86 0.36 1.78 10.03
N GLY A 87 1.02 1.74 8.88
CA GLY A 87 0.42 1.59 7.57
C GLY A 87 0.69 0.18 7.06
N LEU A 88 -0.35 -0.57 6.76
CA LEU A 88 -0.27 -1.91 6.18
C LEU A 88 -0.73 -1.82 4.73
N ILE A 89 0.11 -2.26 3.81
CA ILE A 89 -0.09 -2.11 2.37
C ILE A 89 -0.04 -3.49 1.73
N GLU A 90 -1.07 -3.80 0.95
CA GLU A 90 -1.10 -4.92 0.01
C GLU A 90 -0.87 -4.40 -1.40
N PHE A 91 0.03 -5.04 -2.14
CA PHE A 91 0.24 -4.83 -3.56
C PHE A 91 -0.35 -6.02 -4.33
N GLU A 92 -1.14 -5.71 -5.34
CA GLU A 92 -1.58 -6.68 -6.33
C GLU A 92 -0.87 -6.41 -7.65
N ASP A 93 -1.08 -7.27 -8.66
CA ASP A 93 -0.49 -7.02 -9.97
C ASP A 93 -1.04 -5.76 -10.67
N ALA A 94 -0.25 -5.28 -11.62
CA ALA A 94 -0.55 -4.12 -12.44
C ALA A 94 -0.83 -4.55 -13.88
N GLU A 95 -1.71 -5.53 -14.05
CA GLU A 95 -2.14 -6.13 -15.31
C GLU A 95 -3.39 -5.44 -15.90
N ALA A 96 -3.65 -5.68 -17.19
CA ALA A 96 -4.81 -5.11 -17.89
C ALA A 96 -6.18 -5.50 -17.30
N ASN A 97 -6.22 -6.52 -16.44
CA ASN A 97 -7.43 -7.05 -15.81
C ASN A 97 -7.35 -7.12 -14.28
N SER A 98 -6.45 -6.34 -13.67
CA SER A 98 -6.26 -6.33 -12.20
C SER A 98 -7.39 -5.64 -11.47
N ILE A 99 -8.04 -4.64 -12.08
CA ILE A 99 -9.16 -3.93 -11.45
C ILE A 99 -10.50 -4.58 -11.86
N PHE A 100 -10.71 -4.77 -13.15
CA PHE A 100 -11.91 -5.39 -13.72
C PHE A 100 -11.55 -6.63 -14.55
N LYS A 101 -12.39 -7.67 -14.50
CA LYS A 101 -12.23 -8.87 -15.34
C LYS A 101 -12.33 -8.50 -16.82
N ARG A 102 -11.70 -9.28 -17.70
CA ARG A 102 -12.00 -9.23 -19.14
C ARG A 102 -13.44 -9.74 -19.35
N GLY A 103 -14.21 -9.09 -20.23
CA GLY A 103 -15.61 -9.45 -20.46
C GLY A 103 -16.37 -8.42 -21.29
N ALA A 104 -17.67 -8.63 -21.44
CA ALA A 104 -18.55 -7.71 -22.16
C ALA A 104 -18.47 -6.29 -21.58
N VAL A 105 -18.29 -5.32 -22.48
CA VAL A 105 -18.03 -3.90 -22.15
C VAL A 105 -19.12 -3.30 -21.26
N GLN A 106 -20.37 -3.78 -21.40
CA GLN A 106 -21.52 -3.20 -20.73
C GLN A 106 -21.44 -3.26 -19.19
N TYR A 107 -20.78 -4.27 -18.60
CA TYR A 107 -20.60 -4.35 -17.15
C TYR A 107 -19.51 -5.36 -16.72
N ARG A 108 -18.23 -4.98 -16.80
CA ARG A 108 -17.15 -5.86 -16.31
C ARG A 108 -17.18 -5.97 -14.79
N SER A 109 -17.15 -7.19 -14.26
CA SER A 109 -17.11 -7.43 -12.82
C SER A 109 -15.74 -7.05 -12.24
N TRP A 110 -15.69 -6.73 -10.95
CA TRP A 110 -14.42 -6.60 -10.23
C TRP A 110 -13.56 -7.86 -10.40
N SER A 111 -12.26 -7.66 -10.55
CA SER A 111 -11.34 -8.78 -10.68
C SER A 111 -11.23 -9.56 -9.36
N PRO A 112 -10.83 -10.85 -9.41
CA PRO A 112 -10.50 -11.59 -8.20
C PRO A 112 -9.33 -10.98 -7.44
N ARG A 113 -8.41 -10.29 -8.11
CA ARG A 113 -7.20 -9.71 -7.52
C ARG A 113 -7.50 -8.51 -6.64
N LEU A 114 -8.24 -7.53 -7.16
CA LEU A 114 -8.69 -6.42 -6.34
C LEU A 114 -9.58 -6.88 -5.17
N ALA A 115 -10.40 -7.91 -5.38
CA ALA A 115 -11.19 -8.51 -4.31
C ALA A 115 -10.32 -9.20 -3.26
N HIS A 116 -9.26 -9.90 -3.69
CA HIS A 116 -8.29 -10.55 -2.82
C HIS A 116 -7.53 -9.54 -1.94
N GLY A 117 -6.94 -8.50 -2.53
CA GLY A 117 -6.25 -7.47 -1.75
C GLY A 117 -7.17 -6.76 -0.76
N PHE A 118 -8.45 -6.59 -1.10
CA PHE A 118 -9.44 -6.09 -0.16
C PHE A 118 -9.71 -7.06 1.00
N SER A 119 -9.87 -8.36 0.71
CA SER A 119 -10.03 -9.39 1.75
C SER A 119 -8.83 -9.41 2.70
N GLN A 120 -7.60 -9.29 2.17
CA GLN A 120 -6.39 -9.25 2.98
C GLN A 120 -6.40 -8.11 4.01
N ILE A 121 -6.67 -6.87 3.59
CA ILE A 121 -6.70 -5.75 4.55
C ILE A 121 -7.82 -5.88 5.59
N LEU A 122 -8.95 -6.52 5.24
CA LEU A 122 -10.01 -6.83 6.20
C LEU A 122 -9.57 -7.90 7.20
N ASP A 123 -8.90 -8.94 6.74
CA ASP A 123 -8.41 -10.03 7.58
C ASP A 123 -7.35 -9.54 8.57
N TRP A 124 -6.46 -8.64 8.13
CA TRP A 124 -5.46 -8.02 9.01
C TRP A 124 -6.11 -7.14 10.07
N ALA A 125 -7.12 -6.35 9.68
CA ALA A 125 -7.91 -5.55 10.59
C ALA A 125 -8.68 -6.41 11.61
N TRP A 126 -9.27 -7.52 11.15
CA TRP A 126 -9.96 -8.47 12.01
C TRP A 126 -9.02 -9.08 13.05
N ILE A 127 -7.84 -9.58 12.66
CA ILE A 127 -6.84 -10.09 13.62
C ILE A 127 -6.53 -9.05 14.69
N ARG A 128 -6.32 -7.80 14.28
CA ARG A 128 -5.98 -6.72 15.22
C ARG A 128 -7.12 -6.44 16.20
N SER A 129 -8.36 -6.44 15.71
CA SER A 129 -9.55 -6.16 16.51
C SER A 129 -9.91 -7.28 17.47
N ASP A 130 -9.81 -8.54 17.03
CA ASP A 130 -10.21 -9.71 17.85
C ASP A 130 -9.15 -10.07 18.90
N HIS A 131 -7.90 -9.64 18.66
CA HIS A 131 -6.75 -10.00 19.48
C HIS A 131 -5.87 -8.81 19.86
N PRO A 132 -6.42 -7.74 20.46
CA PRO A 132 -5.69 -6.49 20.69
C PRO A 132 -4.50 -6.63 21.67
N ASN A 133 -4.54 -7.65 22.53
CA ASN A 133 -3.51 -7.95 23.53
C ASN A 133 -2.72 -9.24 23.22
N ASP A 134 -2.94 -9.85 22.04
CA ASP A 134 -2.24 -11.08 21.69
C ASP A 134 -0.75 -10.80 21.49
N SER A 135 0.06 -11.49 22.29
CA SER A 135 1.51 -11.35 22.31
C SER A 135 2.16 -11.61 20.95
N VAL A 136 1.55 -12.41 20.06
CA VAL A 136 2.15 -12.78 18.77
C VAL A 136 2.10 -11.60 17.78
N PRO A 137 0.93 -11.01 17.44
CA PRO A 137 0.88 -9.76 16.68
C PRO A 137 1.69 -8.66 17.35
N LEU A 138 1.55 -8.46 18.65
CA LEU A 138 2.28 -7.40 19.37
C LEU A 138 3.80 -7.57 19.27
N ALA A 139 4.32 -8.79 19.38
CA ALA A 139 5.75 -9.06 19.17
C ALA A 139 6.17 -8.77 17.72
N GLY A 140 5.32 -9.10 16.74
CA GLY A 140 5.52 -8.76 15.34
C GLY A 140 5.66 -7.25 15.11
N PHE A 141 4.81 -6.45 15.74
CA PHE A 141 4.86 -4.97 15.70
C PHE A 141 5.89 -4.36 16.67
N GLY A 142 6.54 -5.17 17.52
CA GLY A 142 7.47 -4.69 18.54
C GLY A 142 6.80 -3.94 19.71
N GLY A 143 5.49 -4.15 19.94
CA GLY A 143 4.74 -3.53 21.03
C GLY A 143 3.29 -3.18 20.66
N PRO A 144 2.57 -2.47 21.55
CA PRO A 144 1.19 -2.02 21.33
C PRO A 144 0.99 -1.28 20.02
N ILE A 145 -0.22 -1.36 19.45
CA ILE A 145 -0.60 -0.67 18.21
C ILE A 145 -1.69 0.34 18.56
N ALA A 146 -1.42 1.63 18.38
CA ALA A 146 -2.42 2.67 18.65
C ALA A 146 -3.42 2.81 17.50
N THR A 147 -2.97 2.64 16.27
CA THR A 147 -3.79 2.83 15.07
C THR A 147 -3.14 2.17 13.87
N SER A 148 -3.99 1.65 12.97
CA SER A 148 -3.59 1.20 11.64
C SER A 148 -4.30 1.96 10.53
N ALA A 149 -3.59 2.19 9.43
CA ALA A 149 -4.12 2.59 8.13
C ALA A 149 -3.86 1.46 7.13
N TYR A 150 -4.73 1.30 6.15
CA TYR A 150 -4.69 0.19 5.20
C TYR A 150 -4.69 0.71 3.76
N ALA A 151 -3.92 0.06 2.90
CA ALA A 151 -3.91 0.34 1.46
C ALA A 151 -3.97 -0.96 0.64
N VAL A 152 -4.64 -0.88 -0.51
CA VAL A 152 -4.50 -1.81 -1.61
C VAL A 152 -4.02 -1.02 -2.82
N ILE A 153 -2.90 -1.42 -3.40
CA ILE A 153 -2.37 -0.86 -4.65
C ILE A 153 -2.54 -1.92 -5.73
N CYS A 154 -3.31 -1.62 -6.78
CA CYS A 154 -3.70 -2.62 -7.76
C CYS A 154 -3.99 -2.00 -9.13
N GLY A 155 -3.39 -2.56 -10.18
CA GLY A 155 -3.68 -2.19 -11.56
C GLY A 155 -3.08 -0.86 -12.00
N ARG A 156 -3.28 -0.57 -13.28
CA ARG A 156 -2.88 0.70 -13.93
C ARG A 156 -4.10 1.53 -14.30
N ASP A 157 -3.94 2.85 -14.38
CA ASP A 157 -4.98 3.74 -14.92
C ASP A 157 -5.38 3.36 -16.36
N ALA A 158 -4.41 2.81 -17.11
CA ALA A 158 -4.61 2.31 -18.46
C ALA A 158 -5.50 1.05 -18.52
N SER A 159 -5.73 0.36 -17.39
CA SER A 159 -6.63 -0.80 -17.33
C SER A 159 -8.12 -0.43 -17.23
N LEU A 160 -8.41 0.84 -16.86
CA LEU A 160 -9.77 1.39 -16.78
C LEU A 160 -10.22 1.80 -18.19
N ALA A 161 -11.03 0.96 -18.82
CA ALA A 161 -11.32 1.06 -20.25
C ALA A 161 -12.23 2.24 -20.60
N ASP A 162 -13.13 2.62 -19.70
CA ASP A 162 -14.13 3.66 -19.94
C ASP A 162 -14.45 4.48 -18.69
N ASP A 163 -15.27 5.51 -18.87
CA ASP A 163 -15.71 6.40 -17.80
C ASP A 163 -16.55 5.70 -16.73
N VAL A 164 -17.24 4.61 -17.08
CA VAL A 164 -18.06 3.85 -16.13
C VAL A 164 -17.15 3.15 -15.12
N GLU A 165 -16.08 2.52 -15.60
CA GLU A 165 -15.08 1.89 -14.75
C GLU A 165 -14.30 2.89 -13.92
N ARG A 166 -13.91 4.03 -14.50
CA ARG A 166 -13.25 5.12 -13.75
C ARG A 166 -14.14 5.60 -12.60
N LYS A 167 -15.45 5.80 -12.85
CA LYS A 167 -16.42 6.20 -11.82
C LYS A 167 -16.62 5.13 -10.76
N ARG A 168 -16.71 3.85 -11.15
CA ARG A 168 -16.86 2.72 -10.21
C ARG A 168 -15.62 2.56 -9.33
N PHE A 169 -14.43 2.64 -9.92
CA PHE A 169 -13.16 2.58 -9.19
C PHE A 169 -13.02 3.76 -8.22
N LYS A 170 -13.28 4.99 -8.69
CA LYS A 170 -13.32 6.19 -7.85
C LYS A 170 -14.30 6.04 -6.68
N HIS A 171 -15.51 5.54 -6.94
CA HIS A 171 -16.50 5.33 -5.88
C HIS A 171 -15.99 4.35 -4.82
N ARG A 172 -15.39 3.22 -5.23
CA ARG A 172 -14.80 2.28 -4.28
C ARG A 172 -13.68 2.93 -3.47
N ARG A 173 -12.75 3.62 -4.13
CA ARG A 173 -11.64 4.34 -3.49
C ARG A 173 -12.12 5.37 -2.47
N ASP A 174 -13.08 6.21 -2.82
CA ASP A 174 -13.47 7.36 -2.00
C ASP A 174 -14.36 6.96 -0.79
N HIS A 175 -14.98 5.78 -0.84
CA HIS A 175 -15.97 5.36 0.15
C HIS A 175 -15.60 4.11 0.95
N LEU A 176 -14.52 3.40 0.59
CA LEU A 176 -14.10 2.22 1.32
C LEU A 176 -13.59 2.58 2.72
N LYS A 177 -14.11 1.88 3.72
CA LYS A 177 -13.67 2.01 5.11
C LYS A 177 -13.31 0.65 5.70
N VAL A 178 -12.24 0.63 6.48
CA VAL A 178 -11.80 -0.51 7.30
C VAL A 178 -11.62 0.01 8.72
N GLU A 179 -12.22 -0.67 9.70
CA GLU A 179 -12.25 -0.24 11.11
C GLU A 179 -12.76 1.21 11.30
N GLY A 180 -13.76 1.59 10.49
CA GLY A 180 -14.37 2.93 10.52
C GLY A 180 -13.53 4.04 9.89
N ARG A 181 -12.33 3.74 9.38
CA ARG A 181 -11.41 4.71 8.76
C ARG A 181 -11.30 4.48 7.26
N PRO A 182 -11.03 5.51 6.44
CA PRO A 182 -10.77 5.32 5.02
C PRO A 182 -9.64 4.32 4.80
N ALA A 183 -9.87 3.33 3.93
CA ALA A 183 -8.81 2.49 3.40
C ALA A 183 -8.48 2.97 1.98
N LEU A 184 -7.19 3.10 1.68
CA LEU A 184 -6.77 3.57 0.37
C LEU A 184 -6.86 2.44 -0.65
N VAL A 185 -7.40 2.75 -1.82
CA VAL A 185 -7.37 1.86 -2.98
C VAL A 185 -6.86 2.67 -4.15
N LEU A 186 -5.65 2.39 -4.60
CA LEU A 186 -4.98 3.17 -5.65
C LEU A 186 -4.56 2.27 -6.79
N THR A 187 -4.47 2.82 -8.01
CA THR A 187 -3.63 2.23 -9.04
C THR A 187 -2.15 2.51 -8.74
N ASP A 188 -1.23 1.79 -9.38
CA ASP A 188 0.21 2.11 -9.27
C ASP A 188 0.53 3.51 -9.81
N ASP A 189 -0.23 3.98 -10.80
CA ASP A 189 -0.08 5.34 -11.33
C ASP A 189 -0.53 6.40 -10.31
N GLU A 190 -1.63 6.15 -9.60
CA GLU A 190 -2.10 7.00 -8.51
C GLU A 190 -1.14 6.98 -7.32
N MET A 191 -0.58 5.81 -6.99
CA MET A 191 0.46 5.67 -5.98
C MET A 191 1.66 6.57 -6.32
N VAL A 192 2.16 6.51 -7.57
CA VAL A 192 3.28 7.34 -8.02
C VAL A 192 2.95 8.82 -7.93
N ARG A 193 1.75 9.25 -8.36
CA ARG A 193 1.35 10.67 -8.23
C ARG A 193 1.30 11.12 -6.77
N SER A 194 0.73 10.30 -5.89
CA SER A 194 0.68 10.63 -4.46
C SER A 194 2.06 10.71 -3.83
N MET A 195 2.98 9.80 -4.18
CA MET A 195 4.37 9.87 -3.74
C MET A 195 5.09 11.14 -4.24
N ASP A 196 4.83 11.55 -5.49
CA ASP A 196 5.40 12.77 -6.08
C ASP A 196 4.97 14.02 -5.29
N ASP A 197 3.65 14.15 -5.04
CA ASP A 197 3.08 15.25 -4.26
C ASP A 197 3.65 15.27 -2.84
N ASN A 198 3.76 14.11 -2.19
CA ASN A 198 4.31 13.98 -0.85
C ASN A 198 5.80 14.33 -0.78
N LEU A 199 6.57 13.94 -1.79
CA LEU A 199 8.00 14.26 -1.89
C LEU A 199 8.20 15.76 -2.13
N ALA A 200 7.41 16.36 -3.02
CA ALA A 200 7.41 17.80 -3.25
C ALA A 200 7.09 18.56 -1.97
N ALA A 201 6.04 18.15 -1.24
CA ALA A 201 5.69 18.74 0.06
C ALA A 201 6.82 18.54 1.08
N ALA A 202 7.40 17.34 1.21
CA ALA A 202 8.47 17.09 2.18
C ALA A 202 9.69 17.99 1.95
N LYS A 203 10.04 18.26 0.69
CA LYS A 203 11.15 19.14 0.30
C LYS A 203 10.92 20.62 0.68
N THR A 204 9.68 21.06 0.89
CA THR A 204 9.40 22.45 1.30
C THR A 204 9.60 22.68 2.80
N TRP A 205 9.56 21.62 3.61
CA TRP A 205 9.67 21.69 5.08
C TRP A 205 11.04 21.27 5.62
N SER A 206 11.92 20.77 4.74
CA SER A 206 13.27 20.27 5.06
C SER A 206 14.35 21.29 4.73
#